data_AF-A0A383ER28-F1
#
_entry.id   AF-A0A383ER28-F1
#
_cell.length_a   1.000
_cell.length_b   1.000
_cell.length_c   1.000
_cell.angle_alpha   90.00
_cell.angle_beta   90.00
_cell.angle_gamma   90.00
#
_symmetry.space_group_name_H-M   'P 1'
#
loop_
_entity.id
_entity.type
_entity.pdbx_description
1 polymer ?
#
loop_
_entity_poly.entity_id
_entity_poly.type
_entity_poly.pdbx_seq_one_letter_code
_entity_poly.pdbx_strand_id
1 'polypeptide(L)'
;MAEDIKNLRELYASELEPKLIELDGERRLIIKLIKRYVLISIFPLLAIGFISYTYQTPIPILITLAICIGISIYKINPIWSNYYTRFKQGVIKEIIGFISKDLEYDNKDYLSKNIFENCGIYRTHIDRYNGDDMVWGKIGVTDIQFSEVHAEYKTTSTNSKGQTQTHWHTIFKGLMFSADFNKNFNVKTYVLTDTAEKLFGSFGTKFQKMSSHGELV
;
A
#
# COMPACT_ATOMS: atom_id res chain seq x y z
N MET A 1 -22.85 16.74 11.98
CA MET A 1 -22.49 15.41 12.53
C MET A 1 -23.63 14.39 12.40
N ALA A 2 -24.81 14.58 13.02
CA ALA A 2 -25.92 13.62 12.87
C ALA A 2 -26.48 13.57 11.43
N GLU A 3 -26.52 14.72 10.75
CA GLU A 3 -26.95 14.86 9.36
C GLU A 3 -25.94 14.25 8.38
N ASP A 4 -24.63 14.47 8.57
CA ASP A 4 -23.57 13.84 7.77
C ASP A 4 -23.58 12.31 7.90
N ILE A 5 -23.83 11.79 9.10
CA ILE A 5 -23.94 10.34 9.36
C ILE A 5 -25.19 9.78 8.68
N LYS A 6 -26.30 10.53 8.64
CA LYS A 6 -27.52 10.12 7.95
C LYS A 6 -27.31 10.09 6.43
N ASN A 7 -26.67 11.12 5.88
CA ASN A 7 -26.34 11.21 4.45
C ASN A 7 -25.38 10.09 4.02
N LEU A 8 -24.41 9.73 4.86
CA LEU A 8 -23.50 8.62 4.58
C LEU A 8 -24.23 7.26 4.58
N ARG A 9 -25.17 7.05 5.52
CA ARG A 9 -26.00 5.85 5.55
C ARG A 9 -26.89 5.73 4.33
N GLU A 10 -27.44 6.85 3.86
CA GLU A 10 -28.23 6.90 2.64
C GLU A 10 -27.37 6.56 1.42
N LEU A 11 -26.21 7.20 1.24
CA LEU A 11 -25.23 6.83 0.19
C LEU A 11 -24.87 5.35 0.24
N TYR A 12 -24.59 4.84 1.44
CA TYR A 12 -24.24 3.44 1.61
C TYR A 12 -25.35 2.52 1.12
N ALA A 13 -26.59 2.74 1.56
CA ALA A 13 -27.72 1.89 1.21
C ALA A 13 -28.15 2.04 -0.26
N SER A 14 -28.08 3.24 -0.83
CA SER A 14 -28.58 3.51 -2.19
C SER A 14 -27.56 3.16 -3.29
N GLU A 15 -26.29 3.51 -3.08
CA GLU A 15 -25.28 3.51 -4.15
C GLU A 15 -24.16 2.49 -3.91
N LEU A 16 -23.66 2.37 -2.67
CA LEU A 16 -22.52 1.51 -2.38
C LEU A 16 -22.93 0.05 -2.19
N GLU A 17 -23.98 -0.22 -1.43
CA GLU A 17 -24.42 -1.58 -1.09
C GLU A 17 -24.72 -2.44 -2.34
N PRO A 18 -25.47 -1.97 -3.35
CA PRO A 18 -25.70 -2.74 -4.57
C PRO A 18 -24.38 -3.08 -5.31
N LYS A 19 -23.47 -2.11 -5.43
CA LYS A 19 -22.16 -2.30 -6.06
C LYS A 19 -21.29 -3.28 -5.27
N LEU A 20 -21.32 -3.20 -3.94
CA LEU A 20 -20.58 -4.10 -3.05
C LEU A 20 -21.11 -5.53 -3.15
N ILE A 21 -22.44 -5.73 -3.25
CA ILE A 21 -23.04 -7.06 -3.43
C ILE A 21 -22.59 -7.68 -4.76
N GLU A 22 -22.61 -6.91 -5.85
CA GLU A 22 -22.12 -7.36 -7.16
C GLU A 22 -20.63 -7.77 -7.08
N LEU A 23 -19.79 -6.88 -6.54
CA LEU A 23 -18.35 -7.12 -6.36
C LEU A 23 -18.07 -8.32 -5.44
N ASP A 24 -18.85 -8.50 -4.38
CA ASP A 24 -18.72 -9.68 -3.51
C ASP A 24 -19.08 -10.98 -4.24
N GLY A 25 -20.03 -10.94 -5.17
CA GLY A 25 -20.31 -12.03 -6.10
C GLY A 25 -19.08 -12.41 -6.92
N GLU A 26 -18.45 -11.42 -7.55
CA GLU A 26 -17.23 -11.60 -8.35
C GLU A 26 -16.06 -12.13 -7.51
N ARG A 27 -15.84 -11.55 -6.32
CA ARG A 27 -14.83 -12.00 -5.38
C ARG A 27 -15.00 -13.48 -5.04
N ARG A 28 -16.24 -13.91 -4.78
CA ARG A 28 -16.56 -15.33 -4.51
C ARG A 28 -16.29 -16.22 -5.72
N LEU A 29 -16.56 -15.75 -6.94
CA LEU A 29 -16.22 -16.48 -8.17
C LEU A 29 -14.70 -16.65 -8.31
N ILE A 30 -13.92 -15.60 -8.04
CA ILE A 30 -12.45 -15.69 -8.10
C ILE A 30 -11.92 -16.66 -7.04
N ILE A 31 -12.46 -16.63 -5.81
CA ILE A 31 -12.11 -17.60 -4.76
C ILE A 31 -12.46 -19.03 -5.19
N LYS A 32 -13.61 -19.25 -5.86
CA LYS A 32 -13.96 -20.57 -6.43
C LYS A 32 -12.98 -21.00 -7.51
N LEU A 33 -12.53 -20.10 -8.38
CA LEU A 33 -11.50 -20.38 -9.38
C LEU A 33 -10.17 -20.78 -8.73
N ILE A 34 -9.73 -20.04 -7.70
CA ILE A 34 -8.53 -20.38 -6.91
C ILE A 34 -8.66 -21.79 -6.33
N LYS A 35 -9.76 -22.09 -5.65
CA LYS A 35 -10.02 -23.43 -5.08
C LYS A 35 -10.00 -24.52 -6.15
N ARG A 36 -10.59 -24.27 -7.33
CA ARG A 36 -10.58 -25.21 -8.46
C ARG A 36 -9.16 -25.47 -8.97
N TYR A 37 -8.33 -24.45 -9.16
CA TYR A 37 -6.94 -24.62 -9.61
C TYR A 37 -6.09 -25.36 -8.57
N VAL A 38 -6.30 -25.09 -7.27
CA VAL A 38 -5.66 -25.84 -6.18
C VAL A 38 -6.09 -27.31 -6.18
N LEU A 39 -7.36 -27.62 -6.44
CA LEU A 39 -7.81 -29.02 -6.52
C LEU A 39 -7.22 -29.74 -7.75
N ILE A 40 -7.17 -29.08 -8.90
CA ILE A 40 -6.61 -29.64 -10.14
C ILE A 40 -5.10 -29.92 -9.99
N SER A 41 -4.35 -29.09 -9.25
CA SER A 41 -2.91 -29.29 -9.07
C SER A 41 -2.55 -30.50 -8.20
N ILE A 42 -3.48 -31.03 -7.40
CA ILE A 42 -3.24 -32.20 -6.55
C ILE A 42 -2.93 -33.44 -7.39
N PHE A 43 -3.65 -33.65 -8.50
CA PHE A 43 -3.50 -34.85 -9.33
C PHE A 43 -2.08 -35.02 -9.93
N PRO A 44 -1.51 -34.03 -10.65
CA PRO A 44 -0.15 -34.14 -11.16
C PRO A 44 0.90 -34.20 -10.04
N LEU A 45 0.66 -33.52 -8.90
CA LEU A 45 1.56 -33.59 -7.74
C LEU A 45 1.61 -34.99 -7.12
N LEU A 46 0.47 -35.68 -7.02
CA LEU A 46 0.43 -37.06 -6.53
C LEU A 46 1.10 -38.04 -7.51
N ALA A 47 0.82 -37.91 -8.81
CA ALA A 47 1.43 -38.76 -9.84
C ALA A 47 2.95 -38.61 -9.87
N ILE A 48 3.46 -37.38 -9.87
CA ILE A 48 4.91 -37.09 -9.92
C ILE A 48 5.56 -37.34 -8.56
N GLY A 49 4.81 -37.18 -7.46
CA GLY A 49 5.22 -37.57 -6.11
C GLY A 49 5.51 -39.06 -5.99
N PHE A 50 4.63 -39.90 -6.53
CA PHE A 50 4.81 -41.36 -6.54
C PHE A 50 6.04 -41.79 -7.36
N ILE A 51 6.23 -41.20 -8.54
CA ILE A 51 7.41 -41.42 -9.38
C ILE A 51 8.68 -41.00 -8.63
N SER A 52 8.69 -39.82 -8.04
CA SER A 52 9.86 -39.28 -7.32
C SER A 52 10.23 -40.10 -6.09
N TYR A 53 9.23 -40.65 -5.38
CA TYR A 53 9.45 -41.62 -4.31
C TYR A 53 10.11 -42.91 -4.82
N THR A 54 9.65 -43.41 -5.97
CA THR A 54 10.17 -44.65 -6.58
C THR A 54 11.63 -44.49 -7.01
N TYR A 55 12.01 -43.33 -7.54
CA TYR A 55 13.36 -43.05 -8.07
C TYR A 55 14.25 -42.24 -7.11
N GLN A 56 13.82 -42.00 -5.87
CA GLN A 56 14.53 -41.20 -4.85
C GLN A 56 15.04 -39.83 -5.34
N THR A 57 14.33 -39.19 -6.28
CA THR A 57 14.74 -37.91 -6.87
C THR A 57 13.65 -36.84 -6.64
N PRO A 58 13.92 -35.77 -5.86
CA PRO A 58 12.89 -34.77 -5.53
C PRO A 58 12.69 -33.68 -6.59
N ILE A 59 13.61 -33.55 -7.55
CA ILE A 59 13.61 -32.50 -8.58
C ILE A 59 12.31 -32.45 -9.40
N PRO A 60 11.72 -33.58 -9.85
CA PRO A 60 10.49 -33.56 -10.64
C PRO A 60 9.30 -32.94 -9.89
N ILE A 61 9.14 -33.20 -8.58
CA ILE A 61 8.05 -32.63 -7.78
C ILE A 61 8.13 -31.10 -7.73
N LEU A 62 9.33 -30.55 -7.49
CA LEU A 62 9.51 -29.10 -7.38
C LEU A 62 9.18 -28.38 -8.70
N ILE A 63 9.57 -28.97 -9.83
CA ILE A 63 9.25 -28.44 -11.16
C ILE A 63 7.73 -28.47 -11.39
N THR A 64 7.06 -29.58 -11.09
CA THR A 64 5.60 -29.68 -11.22
C THR A 64 4.88 -28.67 -10.36
N LEU A 65 5.31 -28.50 -9.11
CA LEU A 65 4.73 -27.51 -8.20
C LEU A 65 4.87 -26.09 -8.76
N ALA A 66 6.07 -25.73 -9.23
CA ALA A 66 6.31 -24.42 -9.84
C ALA A 66 5.43 -24.19 -11.08
N ILE A 67 5.24 -25.20 -11.93
CA ILE A 67 4.37 -25.12 -13.11
C ILE A 67 2.90 -24.92 -12.69
N CYS A 68 2.41 -25.70 -11.73
CA CYS A 68 1.04 -25.57 -11.24
C CYS A 68 0.77 -24.18 -10.64
N ILE A 69 1.70 -23.66 -9.83
CA ILE A 69 1.62 -22.32 -9.25
C ILE A 69 1.64 -21.26 -10.37
N GLY A 70 2.58 -21.39 -11.32
CA GLY A 70 2.72 -20.46 -12.44
C GLY A 70 1.45 -20.36 -13.29
N ILE A 71 0.84 -21.50 -13.66
CA ILE A 71 -0.42 -21.53 -14.41
C ILE A 71 -1.56 -20.88 -13.62
N SER A 72 -1.66 -21.21 -12.32
CA SER A 72 -2.69 -20.64 -11.44
C SER A 72 -2.57 -19.13 -11.36
N ILE A 73 -1.36 -18.60 -11.13
CA ILE A 73 -1.09 -17.16 -11.09
C ILE A 73 -1.43 -16.51 -12.43
N TYR A 74 -0.95 -17.08 -13.54
CA TYR A 74 -1.17 -16.52 -14.88
C TYR A 74 -2.66 -16.38 -15.23
N LYS A 75 -3.49 -17.35 -14.84
CA LYS A 75 -4.94 -17.33 -15.10
C LYS A 75 -5.72 -16.43 -14.13
N ILE A 76 -5.34 -16.39 -12.85
CA ILE A 76 -6.10 -15.68 -11.81
C ILE A 76 -5.71 -14.22 -11.69
N ASN A 77 -4.42 -13.89 -11.83
CA ASN A 77 -3.91 -12.53 -11.67
C ASN A 77 -4.66 -11.46 -12.51
N PRO A 78 -4.90 -11.64 -13.82
CA PRO A 78 -5.64 -10.63 -14.60
C PRO A 78 -7.08 -10.44 -14.10
N ILE A 79 -7.75 -11.51 -13.68
CA ILE A 79 -9.12 -11.46 -13.16
C ILE A 79 -9.15 -10.73 -11.81
N TRP A 80 -8.21 -11.07 -10.93
CA TRP A 80 -8.07 -10.41 -9.63
C TRP A 80 -7.75 -8.93 -9.76
N SER A 81 -6.83 -8.58 -10.66
CA SER A 81 -6.44 -7.19 -10.95
C SER A 81 -7.62 -6.37 -11.50
N ASN A 82 -8.42 -6.95 -12.40
CA ASN A 82 -9.63 -6.31 -12.92
C ASN A 82 -10.66 -6.07 -11.81
N TYR A 83 -10.95 -7.09 -11.00
CA TYR A 83 -11.84 -6.97 -9.83
C TYR A 83 -11.36 -5.85 -8.89
N TYR A 84 -10.08 -5.84 -8.55
CA TYR A 84 -9.51 -4.84 -7.64
C TYR A 84 -9.64 -3.42 -8.21
N THR A 85 -9.40 -3.25 -9.52
CA THR A 85 -9.57 -1.97 -10.21
C THR A 85 -11.03 -1.51 -10.17
N ARG A 86 -11.99 -2.41 -10.46
CA ARG A 86 -13.42 -2.11 -10.39
C ARG A 86 -13.87 -1.76 -8.99
N PHE A 87 -13.36 -2.44 -7.97
CA PHE A 87 -13.62 -2.09 -6.57
C PHE A 87 -13.14 -0.68 -6.25
N LYS A 88 -11.88 -0.36 -6.56
CA LYS A 88 -11.31 0.96 -6.31
C LYS A 88 -12.09 2.06 -7.04
N GLN A 89 -12.36 1.89 -8.33
CA GLN A 89 -13.08 2.88 -9.13
C GLN A 89 -14.58 2.97 -8.83
N GLY A 90 -15.22 1.87 -8.42
CA GLY A 90 -16.66 1.83 -8.18
C GLY A 90 -17.07 2.15 -6.74
N VAL A 91 -16.16 1.98 -5.78
CA VAL A 91 -16.43 2.19 -4.35
C VAL A 91 -15.63 3.36 -3.80
N ILE A 92 -14.30 3.35 -3.92
CA ILE A 92 -13.46 4.39 -3.33
C ILE A 92 -13.74 5.74 -3.99
N LYS A 93 -13.83 5.77 -5.32
CA LYS A 93 -14.16 7.01 -6.06
C LYS A 93 -15.48 7.64 -5.60
N GLU A 94 -16.50 6.82 -5.35
CA GLU A 94 -17.81 7.32 -4.88
C GLU A 94 -17.73 7.86 -3.45
N ILE A 95 -16.97 7.19 -2.58
CA ILE A 95 -16.71 7.68 -1.22
C ILE A 95 -16.00 9.04 -1.28
N ILE A 96 -14.98 9.20 -2.14
CA ILE A 96 -14.28 10.47 -2.31
C ILE A 96 -15.23 11.55 -2.86
N GLY A 97 -16.02 11.24 -3.88
CA GLY A 97 -17.00 12.17 -4.45
C GLY A 97 -18.10 12.57 -3.47
N PHE A 98 -18.47 11.69 -2.54
CA PHE A 98 -19.37 12.02 -1.44
C PHE A 98 -18.74 12.96 -0.42
N ILE A 99 -17.45 12.79 -0.10
CA ILE A 99 -16.72 13.69 0.82
C ILE A 99 -16.65 15.09 0.22
N SER A 100 -16.28 15.21 -1.05
CA SER A 100 -16.31 16.47 -1.78
C SER A 100 -16.29 16.22 -3.29
N LYS A 101 -17.10 16.97 -4.03
CA LYS A 101 -17.12 16.93 -5.50
C LYS A 101 -15.89 17.57 -6.14
N ASP A 102 -15.16 18.38 -5.37
CA ASP A 102 -13.94 19.07 -5.81
C ASP A 102 -12.68 18.20 -5.62
N LEU A 103 -12.86 16.94 -5.19
CA LEU A 103 -11.78 15.96 -5.07
C LEU A 103 -11.80 14.98 -6.24
N GLU A 104 -10.62 14.76 -6.79
CA GLU A 104 -10.33 13.78 -7.82
C GLU A 104 -9.63 12.57 -7.20
N TYR A 105 -9.74 11.41 -7.86
CA TYR A 105 -9.18 10.15 -7.39
C TYR A 105 -8.59 9.35 -8.56
N ASP A 106 -7.35 8.91 -8.39
CA ASP A 106 -6.65 7.96 -9.25
C ASP A 106 -6.11 6.80 -8.41
N ASN A 107 -6.48 5.58 -8.80
CA ASN A 107 -6.17 4.36 -8.06
C ASN A 107 -4.72 3.85 -8.26
N LYS A 108 -3.96 4.44 -9.18
CA LYS A 108 -2.60 4.04 -9.56
C LYS A 108 -1.57 5.13 -9.31
N ASP A 109 -1.99 6.39 -9.34
CA ASP A 109 -1.12 7.50 -9.00
C ASP A 109 -0.89 7.61 -7.49
N TYR A 110 0.11 8.40 -7.08
CA TYR A 110 0.45 8.64 -5.68
C TYR A 110 1.29 9.92 -5.53
N LEU A 111 1.40 10.41 -4.30
CA LEU A 111 2.17 11.61 -3.99
C LEU A 111 3.61 11.49 -4.47
N SER A 112 4.10 12.52 -5.16
CA SER A 112 5.47 12.52 -5.67
C SER A 112 6.51 12.36 -4.55
N LYS A 113 7.61 11.67 -4.88
CA LYS A 113 8.77 11.53 -3.97
C LYS A 113 9.28 12.89 -3.46
N ASN A 114 9.20 13.94 -4.27
CA ASN A 114 9.60 15.29 -3.87
C ASN A 114 8.74 15.85 -2.73
N ILE A 115 7.43 15.59 -2.71
CA ILE A 115 6.56 15.99 -1.59
C ILE A 115 6.98 15.25 -0.31
N PHE A 116 7.25 13.95 -0.42
CA PHE A 116 7.76 13.13 0.69
C PHE A 116 9.10 13.64 1.23
N GLU A 117 10.07 13.94 0.37
CA GLU A 117 11.39 14.43 0.80
C GLU A 117 11.29 15.85 1.41
N ASN A 118 10.45 16.72 0.82
CA ASN A 118 10.27 18.10 1.30
C ASN A 118 9.53 18.21 2.63
N CYS A 119 8.74 17.18 3.02
CA CYS A 119 8.10 17.16 4.33
C CYS A 119 9.11 17.16 5.47
N GLY A 120 10.36 16.71 5.24
CA GLY A 120 11.47 16.79 6.19
C GLY A 120 11.38 15.86 7.41
N ILE A 121 10.33 15.02 7.50
CA ILE A 121 10.13 14.04 8.58
C ILE A 121 11.14 12.89 8.46
N TYR A 122 11.49 12.47 7.25
CA TYR A 122 12.45 11.40 7.03
C TYR A 122 13.69 11.94 6.33
N ARG A 123 14.87 11.68 6.89
CA ARG A 123 16.16 12.14 6.33
C ARG A 123 16.95 11.02 5.63
N THR A 124 16.46 9.79 5.71
CA THR A 124 17.08 8.64 5.07
C THR A 124 16.92 8.74 3.56
N HIS A 125 18.00 8.44 2.82
CA HIS A 125 17.94 8.36 1.37
C HIS A 125 16.96 7.28 0.91
N ILE A 126 16.17 7.57 -0.13
CA ILE A 126 15.13 6.67 -0.63
C ILE A 126 15.61 5.99 -1.92
N ASP A 127 15.88 4.69 -1.84
CA ASP A 127 16.24 3.85 -2.99
C ASP A 127 15.03 3.40 -3.81
N ARG A 128 13.89 3.19 -3.15
CA ARG A 128 12.64 2.75 -3.78
C ARG A 128 11.47 3.53 -3.20
N TYR A 129 10.60 3.99 -4.09
CA TYR A 129 9.42 4.78 -3.75
C TYR A 129 8.27 4.33 -4.64
N ASN A 130 7.14 3.99 -4.03
CA ASN A 130 5.91 3.63 -4.72
C ASN A 130 4.70 4.04 -3.86
N GLY A 131 3.51 3.90 -4.42
CA GLY A 131 2.25 4.16 -3.72
C GLY A 131 1.07 3.80 -4.60
N ASP A 132 -0.12 4.12 -4.09
CA ASP A 132 -1.38 4.07 -4.81
C ASP A 132 -2.42 4.97 -4.11
N ASP A 133 -3.61 5.05 -4.70
CA ASP A 133 -4.77 5.77 -4.16
C ASP A 133 -4.55 7.27 -3.96
N MET A 134 -4.07 7.96 -5.00
CA MET A 134 -3.98 9.41 -5.02
C MET A 134 -5.36 10.06 -5.02
N VAL A 135 -5.56 10.98 -4.09
CA VAL A 135 -6.69 11.89 -4.01
C VAL A 135 -6.14 13.31 -3.96
N TRP A 136 -6.71 14.23 -4.73
CA TRP A 136 -6.30 15.63 -4.74
C TRP A 136 -7.45 16.56 -5.09
N GLY A 137 -7.31 17.83 -4.73
CA GLY A 137 -8.30 18.86 -5.06
C GLY A 137 -8.46 19.86 -3.93
N LYS A 138 -9.61 20.52 -3.87
CA LYS A 138 -9.88 21.55 -2.87
C LYS A 138 -10.94 21.11 -1.86
N ILE A 139 -10.70 21.44 -0.59
CA ILE A 139 -11.75 21.46 0.43
C ILE A 139 -11.88 22.90 0.91
N GLY A 140 -12.96 23.57 0.49
CA GLY A 140 -13.13 25.01 0.69
C GLY A 140 -12.07 25.80 -0.09
N VAL A 141 -11.13 26.44 0.61
CA VAL A 141 -10.03 27.20 -0.01
C VAL A 141 -8.68 26.47 0.02
N THR A 142 -8.61 25.34 0.72
CA THR A 142 -7.36 24.60 0.97
C THR A 142 -7.17 23.52 -0.08
N ASP A 143 -6.05 23.58 -0.78
CA ASP A 143 -5.56 22.50 -1.64
C ASP A 143 -5.09 21.33 -0.77
N ILE A 144 -5.64 20.15 -1.04
CA ILE A 144 -5.22 18.91 -0.38
C ILE A 144 -4.80 17.88 -1.42
N GLN A 145 -3.90 17.00 -0.99
CA GLN A 145 -3.49 15.83 -1.73
C GLN A 145 -3.03 14.74 -0.76
N PHE A 146 -3.43 13.51 -1.00
CA PHE A 146 -3.02 12.37 -0.17
C PHE A 146 -3.02 11.08 -0.94
N SER A 147 -2.18 10.14 -0.53
CA SER A 147 -2.12 8.80 -1.10
C SER A 147 -1.50 7.82 -0.11
N GLU A 148 -1.63 6.53 -0.35
CA GLU A 148 -0.74 5.56 0.29
C GLU A 148 0.66 5.67 -0.35
N VAL A 149 1.69 5.63 0.49
CA VAL A 149 3.09 5.75 0.08
C VAL A 149 3.90 4.67 0.79
N HIS A 150 4.81 4.04 0.06
CA HIS A 150 5.84 3.14 0.58
C HIS A 150 7.22 3.62 0.12
N ALA A 151 8.00 4.14 1.07
CA ALA A 151 9.36 4.60 0.88
C ALA A 151 10.35 3.66 1.56
N GLU A 152 11.40 3.26 0.83
CA GLU A 152 12.35 2.23 1.28
C GLU A 152 13.79 2.58 0.91
N TYR A 153 14.72 2.14 1.74
CA TYR A 153 16.16 2.17 1.46
C TYR A 153 16.74 0.76 1.49
N LYS A 154 17.90 0.57 0.87
CA LYS A 154 18.61 -0.71 0.90
C LYS A 154 19.98 -0.58 1.57
N THR A 155 20.37 -1.64 2.27
CA THR A 155 21.73 -1.83 2.77
C THR A 155 22.35 -3.05 2.10
N THR A 156 23.59 -2.91 1.64
CA THR A 156 24.34 -3.99 1.01
C THR A 156 25.45 -4.44 1.93
N SER A 157 25.58 -5.74 2.17
CA SER A 157 26.70 -6.33 2.90
C SER A 157 27.39 -7.41 2.07
N THR A 158 28.72 -7.46 2.12
CA THR A 158 29.52 -8.49 1.45
C THR A 158 30.22 -9.32 2.50
N ASN A 159 30.03 -10.64 2.47
CA ASN A 159 30.70 -11.53 3.41
C ASN A 159 32.16 -11.80 3.00
N SER A 160 32.93 -12.43 3.90
CA SER A 160 34.34 -12.81 3.66
C SER A 160 34.54 -13.79 2.49
N LYS A 161 33.45 -14.35 1.93
CA LYS A 161 33.45 -15.23 0.76
C LYS A 161 33.06 -14.50 -0.54
N GLY A 162 32.96 -13.17 -0.51
CA GLY A 162 32.62 -12.34 -1.68
C GLY A 162 31.14 -12.37 -2.08
N GLN A 163 30.25 -12.94 -1.25
CA GLN A 163 28.82 -12.96 -1.53
C GLN A 163 28.15 -11.68 -1.03
N THR A 164 27.41 -11.03 -1.91
CA THR A 164 26.71 -9.78 -1.64
C THR A 164 25.24 -10.04 -1.30
N GLN A 165 24.76 -9.50 -0.18
CA GLN A 165 23.36 -9.54 0.22
C GLN A 165 22.81 -8.11 0.31
N THR A 166 21.64 -7.90 -0.29
CA THR A 166 20.89 -6.63 -0.25
C THR A 166 19.69 -6.80 0.66
N HIS A 167 19.57 -5.95 1.67
CA HIS A 167 18.43 -5.90 2.57
C HIS A 167 17.64 -4.62 2.34
N TRP A 168 16.32 -4.73 2.22
CA TRP A 168 15.42 -3.60 2.08
C TRP A 168 14.81 -3.25 3.43
N HIS A 169 14.71 -1.97 3.71
CA HIS A 169 14.22 -1.42 4.97
C HIS A 169 13.15 -0.37 4.67
N THR A 170 12.02 -0.44 5.37
CA THR A 170 10.93 0.53 5.23
C THR A 170 11.25 1.78 6.02
N ILE A 171 11.18 2.93 5.34
CA ILE A 171 11.25 4.28 5.94
C ILE A 171 9.85 4.68 6.39
N PHE A 172 8.89 4.55 5.48
CA PHE A 172 7.49 4.88 5.71
C PHE A 172 6.62 3.96 4.87
N LYS A 173 5.52 3.49 5.44
CA LYS A 173 4.46 2.78 4.74
C LYS A 173 3.11 3.15 5.32
N GLY A 174 2.29 3.85 4.55
CA GLY A 174 0.93 4.21 4.96
C GLY A 174 0.42 5.46 4.25
N LEU A 175 -0.67 6.02 4.79
CA LEU A 175 -1.32 7.20 4.25
C LEU A 175 -0.46 8.45 4.51
N MET A 176 -0.02 9.12 3.45
CA MET A 176 0.61 10.42 3.52
C MET A 176 -0.39 11.50 3.07
N PHE A 177 -0.52 12.56 3.86
CA PHE A 177 -1.44 13.66 3.60
C PHE A 177 -0.67 14.99 3.55
N SER A 178 -0.93 15.78 2.52
CA SER A 178 -0.35 17.10 2.30
C SER A 178 -1.48 18.08 2.04
N ALA A 179 -1.57 19.13 2.86
CA ALA A 179 -2.50 20.23 2.67
C ALA A 179 -1.74 21.55 2.60
N ASP A 180 -2.27 22.48 1.82
CA ASP A 180 -1.86 23.87 1.95
C ASP A 180 -2.24 24.42 3.32
N PHE A 181 -1.53 25.46 3.70
CA PHE A 181 -1.96 26.32 4.77
C PHE A 181 -1.83 27.75 4.28
N ASN A 182 -2.93 28.48 4.19
CA ASN A 182 -2.98 29.83 3.65
C ASN A 182 -2.43 30.89 4.63
N LYS A 183 -1.27 30.59 5.24
CA LYS A 183 -0.43 31.49 6.05
C LYS A 183 1.03 31.22 5.76
N ASN A 184 1.82 32.28 5.74
CA ASN A 184 3.25 32.17 5.56
C ASN A 184 3.93 31.93 6.91
N PHE A 185 4.68 30.84 7.01
CA PHE A 185 5.56 30.56 8.14
C PHE A 185 7.00 30.71 7.70
N ASN A 186 7.80 31.41 8.51
CA ASN A 186 9.26 31.50 8.32
C ASN A 186 10.01 30.34 9.01
N VAL A 187 9.29 29.40 9.60
CA VAL A 187 9.82 28.30 10.41
C VAL A 187 9.10 27.01 10.02
N LYS A 188 9.83 25.89 10.05
CA LYS A 188 9.26 24.54 9.92
C LYS A 188 9.02 23.96 11.32
N THR A 189 7.78 23.57 11.61
CA THR A 189 7.40 22.92 12.87
C THR A 189 7.16 21.44 12.61
N TYR A 190 7.75 20.57 13.44
CA TYR A 190 7.58 19.14 13.35
C TYR A 190 6.95 18.63 14.64
N VAL A 191 5.88 17.84 14.51
CA VAL A 191 5.28 17.09 15.62
C VAL A 191 5.62 15.63 15.40
N LEU A 192 6.40 15.08 16.32
CA LEU A 192 6.95 13.73 16.23
C LEU A 192 6.47 12.96 17.45
N THR A 193 6.20 11.66 17.28
CA THR A 193 6.02 10.78 18.44
C THR A 193 7.37 10.55 19.12
N ASP A 194 7.38 10.29 20.43
CA ASP A 194 8.62 9.98 21.17
C ASP A 194 9.45 8.85 20.54
N THR A 195 8.79 7.93 19.82
CA THR A 195 9.47 6.87 19.04
C THR A 195 10.11 7.37 17.75
N ALA A 196 9.58 8.40 17.12
CA ALA A 196 10.13 8.96 15.88
C ALA A 196 11.46 9.68 16.12
N GLU A 197 11.73 10.21 17.32
CA GLU A 197 13.06 10.74 17.68
C GLU A 197 14.18 9.71 17.51
N LYS A 198 13.90 8.43 17.77
CA LYS A 198 14.86 7.33 17.56
C LYS A 198 15.19 7.14 16.06
N LEU A 199 14.25 7.47 15.16
CA LEU A 199 14.44 7.42 13.71
C LEU A 199 15.30 8.58 13.19
N PHE A 200 15.37 9.71 13.90
CA PHE A 200 16.24 10.84 13.55
C PHE A 200 17.71 10.68 14.00
N GLY A 201 18.05 9.60 14.71
CA GLY A 201 19.40 9.35 15.21
C GLY A 201 19.90 10.43 16.20
N SER A 202 21.20 10.40 16.51
CA SER A 202 21.87 11.24 17.53
C SER A 202 21.87 12.75 17.29
N PHE A 203 21.24 13.22 16.20
CA PHE A 203 21.08 14.64 15.88
C PHE A 203 19.73 15.22 16.29
N GLY A 204 18.67 14.40 16.45
CA GLY A 204 17.37 14.86 16.97
C GLY A 204 17.48 15.37 18.42
N THR A 205 18.22 14.62 19.25
CA THR A 205 18.51 14.97 20.65
C THR A 205 19.38 16.22 20.79
N LYS A 206 20.21 16.54 19.78
CA LYS A 206 21.02 17.76 19.76
C LYS A 206 20.23 18.99 19.33
N PHE A 207 19.21 18.83 18.48
CA PHE A 207 18.32 19.93 18.09
C PHE A 207 17.39 20.34 19.23
N GLN A 208 16.87 19.38 20.02
CA GLN A 208 16.13 19.68 21.25
C GLN A 208 16.96 20.45 22.29
N LYS A 209 18.26 20.13 22.42
CA LYS A 209 19.16 20.85 23.34
C LYS A 209 19.54 22.26 22.87
N MET A 210 19.28 22.60 21.60
CA MET A 210 19.67 23.88 21.00
C MET A 210 18.48 24.79 20.67
N SER A 211 17.23 24.30 20.79
CA SER A 211 16.01 25.12 20.67
C SER A 211 15.50 25.53 22.06
N SER A 212 15.62 26.81 22.39
CA SER A 212 15.12 27.40 23.65
C SER A 212 13.60 27.66 23.63
N HIS A 213 12.73 26.67 23.38
CA HIS A 213 11.28 26.92 23.42
C HIS A 213 10.46 25.80 24.07
N GLY A 214 9.73 26.23 25.11
CA GLY A 214 8.43 25.80 25.65
C GLY A 214 8.04 24.33 25.59
N GLU A 215 7.95 23.70 26.76
CA GLU A 215 7.13 22.51 26.97
C GLU A 215 5.66 22.80 26.61
N LEU A 216 5.06 21.93 25.82
CA LEU A 216 3.60 21.92 25.62
C LEU A 216 2.96 21.32 26.89
N VAL A 217 2.09 22.10 27.52
CA VAL A 217 1.12 21.62 28.53
C VAL A 217 -0.05 20.97 27.80
#